data_AF-A0A920GSS3-F1
#
_entry.id   AF-A0A920GSS3-F1
#
_cell.length_a   1.000
_cell.length_b   1.000
_cell.length_c   1.000
_cell.angle_alpha   90.00
_cell.angle_beta   90.00
_cell.angle_gamma   90.00
#
_symmetry.space_group_name_H-M   'P 1'
#
loop_
_entity.id
_entity.type
_entity.pdbx_description
1 polymer ?
#
loop_
_entity_poly.entity_id
_entity_poly.type
_entity_poly.pdbx_seq_one_letter_code
_entity_poly.pdbx_strand_id
1 'polypeptide(L)' 'MRSNINVQELTVEALISQDRQYVYHAAMMDPHTGAELDLEQIWLMVDDLLEAHKDWLPEFLSKTSHE' A
#
# COMPACT_ATOMS: atom_id res chain seq x y z
N MET A 1 -14.30 -11.69 12.09
CA MET A 1 -13.46 -10.48 11.99
C MET A 1 -12.01 -10.87 11.69
N ARG A 2 -11.71 -11.30 10.47
CA ARG A 2 -10.34 -11.61 10.01
C ARG A 2 -9.84 -10.70 8.88
N SER A 3 -10.73 -9.96 8.19
CA SER A 3 -10.32 -9.11 7.05
C SER A 3 -9.42 -7.96 7.46
N ASN A 4 -9.62 -7.36 8.64
CA ASN A 4 -8.80 -6.21 9.07
C ASN A 4 -7.36 -6.61 9.43
N ILE A 5 -7.12 -7.88 9.79
CA ILE A 5 -5.77 -8.37 10.09
C ILE A 5 -4.96 -8.49 8.78
N ASN A 6 -5.62 -8.85 7.67
CA ASN A 6 -4.95 -9.04 6.38
C ASN A 6 -4.23 -7.76 5.89
N VAL A 7 -4.82 -6.59 6.12
CA VAL A 7 -4.19 -5.29 5.82
C VAL A 7 -2.87 -5.14 6.57
N GLN A 8 -2.86 -5.52 7.85
CA GLN A 8 -1.69 -5.43 8.72
C GLN A 8 -0.63 -6.46 8.33
N GLU A 9 -1.04 -7.70 8.04
CA GLU A 9 -0.15 -8.76 7.57
C GLU A 9 0.56 -8.38 6.27
N LEU A 10 -0.17 -7.85 5.29
CA LEU A 10 0.40 -7.36 4.02
C LEU A 10 1.35 -6.18 4.25
N THR A 11 1.03 -5.26 5.17
CA THR A 11 1.91 -4.14 5.51
C THR A 11 3.22 -4.63 6.14
N VAL A 12 3.16 -5.64 7.01
CA VAL A 12 4.35 -6.27 7.59
C VAL A 12 5.15 -7.00 6.52
N GLU A 13 4.49 -7.72 5.62
CA GLU A 13 5.15 -8.41 4.51
C GLU A 13 5.87 -7.42 3.60
N ALA A 14 5.29 -6.25 3.31
CA ALA A 14 5.95 -5.18 2.57
C ALA A 14 7.29 -4.77 3.20
N LEU A 15 7.35 -4.69 4.53
CA LEU A 15 8.57 -4.31 5.25
C LEU A 15 9.62 -5.43 5.26
N ILE A 16 9.19 -6.69 5.40
CA ILE A 16 10.09 -7.86 5.44
C ILE A 16 10.68 -8.12 4.05
N SER A 17 9.83 -8.13 3.03
CA SER A 17 10.21 -8.40 1.64
C SER A 17 10.84 -7.18 0.93
N GLN A 18 10.66 -5.98 1.50
CA GLN A 18 10.98 -4.71 0.86
C GLN A 18 10.30 -4.54 -0.51
N ASP A 19 9.10 -5.11 -0.65
CA ASP A 19 8.29 -5.01 -1.85
C ASP A 19 7.09 -4.08 -1.62
N ARG A 20 7.09 -2.95 -2.35
CA ARG A 20 6.01 -1.96 -2.29
C ARG A 20 4.67 -2.51 -2.81
N GLN A 21 4.65 -3.58 -3.60
CA GLN A 21 3.42 -4.19 -4.13
C GLN A 21 2.45 -4.58 -3.00
N TYR A 22 2.99 -5.06 -1.88
CA TYR A 22 2.18 -5.41 -0.72
C TYR A 22 1.48 -4.22 -0.06
N VAL A 23 1.99 -2.99 -0.22
CA VAL A 23 1.32 -1.78 0.28
C VAL A 23 0.03 -1.52 -0.50
N TYR A 24 0.05 -1.69 -1.82
CA TYR A 24 -1.16 -1.57 -2.64
C TYR A 24 -2.16 -2.68 -2.32
N HIS A 25 -1.69 -3.92 -2.17
CA HIS A 25 -2.56 -5.02 -1.76
C HIS A 25 -3.17 -4.78 -0.38
N ALA A 26 -2.43 -4.20 0.56
CA ALA A 26 -2.97 -3.83 1.87
C ALA A 26 -4.12 -2.81 1.72
N ALA A 27 -3.95 -1.78 0.89
CA ALA A 27 -4.99 -0.79 0.63
C ALA A 27 -6.22 -1.41 -0.08
N MET A 28 -6.02 -2.32 -1.03
CA MET A 28 -7.12 -3.04 -1.70
C MET A 28 -7.93 -3.93 -0.76
N MET A 29 -7.28 -4.45 0.29
CA MET A 29 -7.90 -5.34 1.27
C MET A 29 -8.55 -4.58 2.44
N ASP A 30 -8.40 -3.26 2.51
CA ASP A 30 -9.07 -2.43 3.50
C ASP A 30 -10.57 -2.32 3.16
N PRO A 31 -11.49 -2.73 4.07
CA PRO A 31 -12.92 -2.78 3.78
C PRO A 31 -13.56 -1.44 3.42
N HIS A 32 -13.03 -0.32 3.94
CA HIS A 32 -13.54 1.01 3.61
C HIS A 32 -13.02 1.45 2.25
N THR A 33 -11.72 1.28 2.02
CA THR A 33 -11.05 1.66 0.78
C THR A 33 -11.64 0.91 -0.42
N GLY A 34 -11.75 -0.41 -0.35
CA GLY A 34 -12.28 -1.23 -1.44
C GLY A 34 -13.80 -1.10 -1.67
N ALA A 35 -14.53 -0.46 -0.74
CA ALA A 35 -15.96 -0.16 -0.92
C ALA A 35 -16.20 1.17 -1.64
N GLU A 36 -15.26 2.12 -1.53
CA GLU A 36 -15.41 3.49 -2.03
C GLU A 36 -14.65 3.74 -3.34
N LEU A 37 -13.55 3.01 -3.58
CA LEU A 37 -12.64 3.24 -4.70
C LEU A 37 -12.51 1.99 -5.59
N ASP A 38 -12.34 2.22 -6.89
CA ASP A 38 -11.88 1.17 -7.80
C ASP A 38 -10.37 0.92 -7.69
N LEU A 39 -9.88 -0.13 -8.34
CA LEU A 39 -8.46 -0.51 -8.25
C LEU A 39 -7.53 0.60 -8.74
N GLU A 40 -7.84 1.27 -9.84
CA GLU A 40 -7.00 2.33 -10.42
C GLU A 40 -6.92 3.53 -9.47
N GLN A 41 -8.05 3.92 -8.88
CA GLN A 41 -8.10 4.96 -7.86
C GLN A 41 -7.28 4.62 -6.62
N ILE A 42 -7.31 3.35 -6.18
CA ILE A 42 -6.48 2.89 -5.05
C ILE A 42 -5.00 3.00 -5.39
N TRP A 43 -4.58 2.61 -6.59
CA TRP A 43 -3.19 2.75 -7.04
C TRP A 43 -2.72 4.21 -6.97
N LEU A 44 -3.49 5.12 -7.58
CA LEU A 44 -3.15 6.55 -7.60
C LEU A 44 -3.14 7.15 -6.18
N MET A 45 -4.12 6.81 -5.34
CA MET A 45 -4.16 7.29 -3.96
C MET A 45 -2.94 6.81 -3.16
N VAL A 46 -2.54 5.55 -3.31
CA VAL A 46 -1.37 5.01 -2.62
C VAL A 46 -0.09 5.69 -3.12
N ASP A 47 0.05 5.92 -4.42
CA ASP A 47 1.19 6.65 -4.97
C ASP A 47 1.29 8.09 -4.43
N ASP A 48 0.17 8.81 -4.39
CA ASP A 48 0.11 10.16 -3.82
C ASP A 48 0.49 10.16 -2.33
N LEU A 49 0.02 9.18 -1.57
CA LEU A 49 0.35 9.03 -0.15
C LEU A 49 1.83 8.70 0.07
N LEU A 50 2.40 7.81 -0.74
CA LEU A 50 3.81 7.44 -0.67
C LEU A 50 4.70 8.65 -1.00
N GLU A 51 4.36 9.42 -2.04
CA GLU A 51 5.11 10.62 -2.42
C GLU A 51 5.00 11.71 -1.34
N ALA A 52 3.79 11.95 -0.81
CA ALA A 52 3.56 12.95 0.22
C ALA A 52 4.30 12.65 1.53
N HIS A 53 4.57 11.38 1.83
CA HIS A 53 5.21 10.92 3.07
C HIS A 53 6.62 10.36 2.87
N LYS A 54 7.21 10.50 1.68
CA LYS A 54 8.49 9.88 1.31
C LYS A 54 9.63 10.14 2.30
N ASP A 55 9.67 11.33 2.92
CA ASP A 55 10.70 11.73 3.87
C ASP A 55 10.62 10.97 5.21
N TRP A 56 9.47 10.35 5.50
CA TRP A 56 9.18 9.60 6.71
C TRP A 56 9.18 8.08 6.49
N LEU A 57 9.25 7.65 5.22
CA LEU A 57 9.14 6.26 4.83
C LEU A 57 10.50 5.63 4.51
N PRO A 58 10.62 4.30 4.64
CA PRO A 58 11.79 3.58 4.16
C PRO A 58 12.07 3.82 2.67
N GLU A 59 13.35 3.90 2.31
CA GLU A 59 13.80 4.20 0.94
C GLU A 59 13.28 3.22 -0.12
N PHE A 60 12.97 1.97 0.24
CA PHE A 60 12.44 1.00 -0.73
C PHE A 60 11.03 1.38 -1.24
N LEU A 61 10.25 2.14 -0.45
CA LEU A 61 8.91 2.58 -0.83
C LEU A 61 8.93 3.80 -1.77
N SER A 62 10.02 4.57 -1.79
CA SER A 62 10.17 5.73 -2.68
C SER A 62 10.71 5.36 -4.07
N LYS A 63 11.17 4.11 -4.28
CA LYS A 63 11.61 3.64 -5.59
C LYS A 63 10.40 3.41 -6.50
N THR A 64 10.16 4.33 -7.41
CA THR A 64 9.23 4.15 -8.54
C THR A 64 9.87 3.20 -9.53
N SER A 65 9.63 1.89 -9.36
CA SER A 65 9.93 0.89 -10.39
C SER A 65 8.91 1.00 -11.53
N HIS A 66 8.95 2.12 -12.25
CA HIS A 66 8.42 2.20 -13.61
C HIS A 66 9.62 2.08 -14.57
N GLU A 67 10.19 0.89 -14.64
CA GLU A 67 11.06 0.41 -15.73
C GLU A 67 10.56 -0.96 -16.19
#